data_AF-A0A3L9HXD6-F1
#
_entry.id   AF-A0A3L9HXD6-F1
#
_cell.length_a   1.000
_cell.length_b   1.000
_cell.length_c   1.000
_cell.angle_alpha   90.00
_cell.angle_beta   90.00
_cell.angle_gamma   90.00
#
_symmetry.space_group_name_H-M   'P 1'
#
loop_
_entity.id
_entity.type
_entity.pdbx_description
1 polymer ?
#
loop_
_entity_poly.entity_id
_entity_poly.type
_entity_poly.pdbx_seq_one_letter_code
_entity_poly.pdbx_strand_id
1 'polypeptide(L)'
;PMLIVLIAAPLAILLIGPIGIWIGSAISALVYTIHGYLGWLSVAIMGALWPLLVMTGMHRVFTPTIIQTIAETGKEGMVMPSEIGANLSLGGSSLAVAWKTKNPELRQTALAAAASAIMAGISEPALYGVAIRLKRPLIASLISGFICGAVAGMAGLASHSMAAPGLFTSVQFFDPANPMSIVWVFAVMALAVMLSFILTLLLGFEDIPVEEATAEARKHQSVQPTVAKEVSLN
;
A
#
# COMPACT_ATOMS: atom_id res chain seq x y z
N PRO A 1 6.86 -31.62 12.52
CA PRO A 1 7.06 -30.14 12.52
C PRO A 1 8.55 -29.73 12.40
N MET A 2 9.41 -30.13 13.33
CA MET A 2 10.85 -29.77 13.32
C MET A 2 11.60 -30.27 12.07
N LEU A 3 11.38 -31.52 11.66
CA LEU A 3 12.03 -32.10 10.46
C LEU A 3 11.61 -31.38 9.17
N ILE A 4 10.37 -30.91 9.10
CA ILE A 4 9.85 -30.15 7.96
C ILE A 4 10.57 -28.80 7.89
N VAL A 5 10.69 -28.07 9.00
CA VAL A 5 11.43 -26.80 9.04
C VAL A 5 12.91 -27.02 8.72
N LEU A 6 13.52 -28.08 9.27
CA LEU A 6 14.95 -28.39 9.07
C LEU A 6 15.29 -28.68 7.60
N ILE A 7 14.38 -29.29 6.84
CA ILE A 7 14.60 -29.60 5.41
C ILE A 7 14.08 -28.48 4.51
N ALA A 8 12.86 -27.99 4.78
CA ALA A 8 12.21 -26.99 3.95
C ALA A 8 12.86 -25.61 4.06
N ALA A 9 13.36 -25.19 5.23
CA ALA A 9 13.97 -23.86 5.38
C ALA A 9 15.29 -23.73 4.59
N PRO A 10 16.24 -24.69 4.65
CA PRO A 10 17.43 -24.65 3.80
C PRO A 10 17.08 -24.75 2.31
N LEU A 11 16.14 -25.60 1.90
CA LEU A 11 15.69 -25.66 0.50
C LEU A 11 15.07 -24.33 0.04
N ALA A 12 14.25 -23.72 0.89
CA ALA A 12 13.62 -22.44 0.58
C ALA A 12 14.65 -21.32 0.45
N ILE A 13 15.66 -21.27 1.33
CA ILE A 13 16.68 -20.22 1.30
C ILE A 13 17.72 -20.46 0.19
N LEU A 14 18.14 -21.70 -0.05
CA LEU A 14 19.22 -22.01 -1.00
C LEU A 14 18.75 -22.18 -2.44
N LEU A 15 17.52 -22.63 -2.66
CA LEU A 15 17.00 -22.85 -4.02
C LEU A 15 15.90 -21.85 -4.34
N ILE A 16 14.83 -21.81 -3.54
CA ILE A 16 13.66 -20.97 -3.86
C ILE A 16 13.99 -19.49 -3.79
N GLY A 17 14.79 -19.07 -2.80
CA GLY A 17 15.26 -17.69 -2.63
C GLY A 17 15.99 -17.15 -3.86
N PRO A 18 17.13 -17.76 -4.27
CA PRO A 18 17.88 -17.33 -5.44
C PRO A 18 17.06 -17.35 -6.73
N ILE A 19 16.28 -18.41 -6.95
CA ILE A 19 15.40 -18.51 -8.14
C ILE A 19 14.38 -17.37 -8.13
N GLY A 20 13.75 -17.10 -6.97
CA GLY A 20 12.81 -16.00 -6.80
C GLY A 20 13.47 -14.64 -7.05
N ILE A 21 14.71 -14.43 -6.60
CA ILE A 21 15.47 -13.20 -6.88
C ILE A 21 15.76 -13.06 -8.37
N TRP A 22 16.17 -14.12 -9.07
CA TRP A 22 16.47 -14.05 -10.50
C TRP A 22 15.23 -13.74 -11.33
N ILE A 23 14.14 -14.46 -11.09
CA ILE A 23 12.86 -14.21 -11.76
C ILE A 23 12.36 -12.80 -11.44
N GLY A 24 12.42 -12.44 -10.16
CA GLY A 24 11.99 -11.12 -9.71
C GLY A 24 12.80 -9.98 -10.33
N SER A 25 14.12 -10.14 -10.41
CA SER A 25 15.01 -9.17 -11.04
C SER A 25 14.74 -9.03 -12.54
N ALA A 26 14.44 -10.14 -13.23
CA ALA A 26 14.06 -10.11 -14.64
C ALA A 26 12.72 -9.37 -14.86
N ILE A 27 11.71 -9.61 -14.01
CA ILE A 27 10.43 -8.90 -14.05
C ILE A 27 10.64 -7.40 -13.78
N SER A 28 11.38 -7.06 -12.73
CA SER A 28 11.69 -5.67 -12.40
C SER A 28 12.46 -5.00 -13.53
N ALA A 29 13.46 -5.65 -14.13
CA ALA A 29 14.20 -5.11 -15.27
C ALA A 29 13.30 -4.80 -16.46
N LEU A 30 12.33 -5.68 -16.77
CA LEU A 30 11.33 -5.42 -17.81
C LEU A 30 10.49 -4.18 -17.49
N VAL A 31 10.00 -4.09 -16.25
CA VAL A 31 9.15 -2.97 -15.79
C VAL A 31 9.91 -1.64 -15.82
N TYR A 32 11.17 -1.63 -15.38
CA TYR A 32 12.03 -0.43 -15.43
C TYR A 32 12.47 -0.08 -16.86
N THR A 33 12.61 -1.07 -17.75
CA THR A 33 12.83 -0.82 -19.18
C THR A 33 11.62 -0.10 -19.77
N ILE A 34 10.39 -0.56 -19.46
CA ILE A 34 9.15 0.10 -19.87
C ILE A 34 9.07 1.53 -19.28
N HIS A 35 9.48 1.71 -18.02
CA HIS A 35 9.57 3.03 -17.40
C HIS A 35 10.47 3.99 -18.17
N GLY A 36 11.62 3.53 -18.67
CA GLY A 36 12.52 4.32 -19.52
C GLY A 36 11.86 4.88 -20.78
N TYR A 37 10.84 4.19 -21.33
CA TYR A 37 10.09 4.66 -22.50
C TYR A 37 8.85 5.48 -22.14
N LEU A 38 8.13 5.09 -21.10
CA LEU A 38 6.83 5.68 -20.74
C LEU A 38 6.94 6.85 -19.76
N GLY A 39 8.07 6.98 -19.04
CA GLY A 39 8.29 8.02 -18.03
C GLY A 39 7.16 8.09 -17.02
N TRP A 40 6.55 9.27 -16.88
CA TRP A 40 5.47 9.54 -15.93
C TRP A 40 4.26 8.61 -16.07
N LEU A 41 3.97 8.11 -17.27
CA LEU A 41 2.81 7.24 -17.51
C LEU A 41 2.99 5.88 -16.84
N SER A 42 4.22 5.37 -16.76
CA SER A 42 4.48 4.11 -16.04
C SER A 42 4.30 4.24 -14.53
N VAL A 43 4.58 5.43 -13.96
CA VAL A 43 4.31 5.76 -12.55
C VAL A 43 2.80 5.80 -12.31
N ALA A 44 2.04 6.37 -13.25
CA ALA A 44 0.58 6.35 -13.21
C ALA A 44 0.02 4.91 -13.21
N ILE A 45 0.44 4.09 -14.18
CA ILE A 45 -0.02 2.71 -14.31
C ILE A 45 0.38 1.90 -13.08
N MET A 46 1.61 2.05 -12.59
CA MET A 46 2.09 1.37 -11.40
C MET A 46 1.28 1.79 -10.16
N GLY A 47 0.98 3.08 -9.97
CA GLY A 47 0.15 3.56 -8.87
C GLY A 47 -1.27 2.98 -8.89
N ALA A 48 -1.84 2.80 -10.08
CA ALA A 48 -3.14 2.15 -10.26
C ALA A 48 -3.08 0.66 -9.91
N LEU A 49 -2.05 -0.05 -10.34
CA LEU A 49 -1.91 -1.50 -10.13
C LEU A 49 -1.36 -1.85 -8.75
N TRP A 50 -0.77 -0.89 -8.03
CA TRP A 50 -0.10 -1.12 -6.75
C TRP A 50 -0.98 -1.86 -5.73
N PRO A 51 -2.25 -1.46 -5.48
CA PRO A 51 -3.10 -2.20 -4.54
C PRO A 51 -3.32 -3.67 -4.94
N LEU A 52 -3.32 -3.98 -6.25
CA LEU A 52 -3.44 -5.36 -6.75
C LEU A 52 -2.13 -6.14 -6.58
N LEU A 53 -0.99 -5.48 -6.73
CA LEU A 53 0.33 -6.06 -6.44
C LEU A 53 0.55 -6.29 -4.94
N VAL A 54 -0.04 -5.46 -4.08
CA VAL A 54 -0.10 -5.68 -2.63
C VAL A 54 -0.98 -6.89 -2.32
N MET A 55 -2.12 -7.02 -3.01
CA MET A 55 -3.03 -8.15 -2.84
C MET A 55 -2.37 -9.50 -3.15
N THR A 56 -1.52 -9.55 -4.16
CA THR A 56 -0.81 -10.76 -4.60
C THR A 56 0.55 -10.95 -3.92
N GLY A 57 1.04 -9.96 -3.16
CA GLY A 57 2.38 -9.93 -2.60
C GLY A 57 3.50 -9.62 -3.60
N MET A 58 3.20 -9.51 -4.90
CA MET A 58 4.19 -9.28 -5.96
C MET A 58 4.92 -7.93 -5.86
N HIS A 59 4.37 -6.95 -5.14
CA HIS A 59 5.05 -5.66 -4.90
C HIS A 59 6.45 -5.82 -4.26
N ARG A 60 6.70 -6.90 -3.50
CA ARG A 60 8.02 -7.19 -2.89
C ARG A 60 9.10 -7.57 -3.89
N VAL A 61 8.72 -7.92 -5.12
CA VAL A 61 9.66 -8.22 -6.22
C VAL A 61 10.48 -6.99 -6.60
N PHE A 62 9.95 -5.79 -6.38
CA PHE A 62 10.64 -4.54 -6.70
C PHE A 62 11.68 -4.14 -5.63
N THR A 63 11.63 -4.69 -4.42
CA THR A 63 12.49 -4.29 -3.30
C THR A 63 13.99 -4.34 -3.64
N PRO A 64 14.55 -5.43 -4.22
CA PRO A 64 15.97 -5.47 -4.57
C PRO A 64 16.33 -4.41 -5.63
N THR A 65 15.45 -4.19 -6.62
CA THR A 65 15.66 -3.22 -7.70
C THR A 65 15.61 -1.78 -7.19
N ILE A 66 14.72 -1.47 -6.25
CA ILE A 66 14.66 -0.15 -5.60
C ILE A 66 15.98 0.12 -4.87
N ILE A 67 16.44 -0.84 -4.03
CA ILE A 67 17.69 -0.72 -3.28
C ILE A 67 18.87 -0.51 -4.24
N GLN A 68 18.94 -1.31 -5.30
CA GLN A 68 20.00 -1.19 -6.31
C GLN A 68 19.95 0.16 -7.03
N THR A 69 18.78 0.62 -7.46
CA THR A 69 18.60 1.89 -8.17
C THR A 69 19.00 3.08 -7.29
N ILE A 70 18.63 3.06 -6.01
CA ILE A 70 19.05 4.08 -5.04
C ILE A 70 20.57 4.02 -4.82
N ALA A 71 21.16 2.83 -4.72
CA ALA A 71 22.61 2.69 -4.55
C ALA A 71 23.42 3.20 -5.76
N GLU A 72 22.91 2.98 -6.98
CA GLU A 72 23.59 3.37 -8.22
C GLU A 72 23.36 4.85 -8.59
N THR A 73 22.15 5.37 -8.39
CA THR A 73 21.74 6.70 -8.89
C THR A 73 21.43 7.71 -7.79
N GLY A 74 21.40 7.27 -6.53
CA GLY A 74 21.03 8.08 -5.37
C GLY A 74 19.52 8.32 -5.20
N LYS A 75 18.67 7.82 -6.11
CA LYS A 75 17.22 8.01 -6.06
C LYS A 75 16.42 6.98 -6.87
N GLU A 76 15.14 6.79 -6.55
CA GLU A 76 14.22 5.91 -7.27
C GLU A 76 12.94 6.68 -7.65
N GLY A 77 12.63 6.77 -8.94
CA GLY A 77 11.60 7.67 -9.47
C GLY A 77 10.33 6.99 -10.01
N MET A 78 10.23 5.66 -9.88
CA MET A 78 9.11 4.89 -10.44
C MET A 78 8.22 4.31 -9.35
N VAL A 79 8.77 3.41 -8.54
CA VAL A 79 7.98 2.56 -7.66
C VAL A 79 7.55 3.30 -6.40
N MET A 80 8.48 3.97 -5.71
CA MET A 80 8.19 4.68 -4.47
C MET A 80 7.19 5.85 -4.68
N PRO A 81 7.31 6.66 -5.75
CA PRO A 81 6.32 7.70 -6.05
C PRO A 81 4.94 7.14 -6.44
N SER A 82 4.89 5.94 -7.04
CA SER A 82 3.62 5.25 -7.31
C SER A 82 2.96 4.77 -6.02
N GLU A 83 3.76 4.22 -5.12
CA GLU A 83 3.33 3.64 -3.85
C GLU A 83 2.73 4.70 -2.91
N ILE A 84 3.34 5.88 -2.79
CA ILE A 84 2.78 6.95 -1.93
C ILE A 84 1.38 7.37 -2.40
N GLY A 85 1.16 7.49 -3.71
CA GLY A 85 -0.14 7.81 -4.28
C GLY A 85 -1.17 6.72 -4.00
N ALA A 86 -0.78 5.45 -4.15
CA ALA A 86 -1.66 4.30 -3.91
C ALA A 86 -2.02 4.11 -2.43
N ASN A 87 -1.03 4.18 -1.53
CA ASN A 87 -1.23 3.99 -0.09
C ASN A 87 -2.16 5.06 0.49
N LEU A 88 -1.93 6.33 0.13
CA LEU A 88 -2.80 7.41 0.60
C LEU A 88 -4.17 7.41 -0.07
N SER A 89 -4.26 6.92 -1.31
CA SER A 89 -5.57 6.70 -1.96
C SER A 89 -6.38 5.64 -1.22
N LEU A 90 -5.76 4.53 -0.78
CA LEU A 90 -6.43 3.54 0.08
C LEU A 90 -6.83 4.13 1.44
N GLY A 91 -6.01 5.01 1.97
CA GLY A 91 -6.33 5.81 3.16
C GLY A 91 -7.56 6.69 2.97
N GLY A 92 -7.60 7.47 1.88
CA GLY A 92 -8.71 8.36 1.55
C GLY A 92 -10.02 7.61 1.29
N SER A 93 -9.98 6.49 0.57
CA SER A 93 -11.18 5.65 0.35
C SER A 93 -11.69 5.06 1.66
N SER A 94 -10.78 4.65 2.56
CA SER A 94 -11.15 4.12 3.87
C SER A 94 -11.75 5.21 4.77
N LEU A 95 -11.24 6.43 4.69
CA LEU A 95 -11.79 7.58 5.40
C LEU A 95 -13.20 7.94 4.90
N ALA A 96 -13.46 7.85 3.58
CA ALA A 96 -14.79 8.05 3.01
C ALA A 96 -15.78 6.98 3.47
N VAL A 97 -15.34 5.73 3.59
CA VAL A 97 -16.16 4.65 4.15
C VAL A 97 -16.50 4.94 5.60
N ALA A 98 -15.52 5.30 6.43
CA ALA A 98 -15.75 5.67 7.83
C ALA A 98 -16.75 6.82 7.99
N TRP A 99 -16.70 7.81 7.09
CA TRP A 99 -17.61 8.95 7.09
C TRP A 99 -19.06 8.57 6.75
N LYS A 100 -19.25 7.70 5.75
CA LYS A 100 -20.59 7.40 5.20
C LYS A 100 -21.26 6.19 5.84
N THR A 101 -20.49 5.22 6.35
CA THR A 101 -21.05 3.99 6.94
C THR A 101 -21.91 4.31 8.17
N LYS A 102 -23.00 3.58 8.34
CA LYS A 102 -23.84 3.59 9.55
C LYS A 102 -23.43 2.50 10.55
N ASN A 103 -22.58 1.58 10.12
CA ASN A 103 -22.11 0.48 10.93
C ASN A 103 -20.95 0.94 11.85
N PRO A 104 -21.10 0.88 13.19
CA PRO A 104 -20.07 1.36 14.11
C PRO A 104 -18.78 0.54 14.06
N GLU A 105 -18.87 -0.76 13.82
CA GLU A 105 -17.70 -1.64 13.73
C GLU A 105 -16.91 -1.35 12.44
N LEU A 106 -17.60 -1.29 11.30
CA LEU A 106 -16.98 -0.92 10.03
C LEU A 106 -16.36 0.47 10.09
N ARG A 107 -17.02 1.43 10.76
CA ARG A 107 -16.47 2.77 10.99
C ARG A 107 -15.15 2.71 11.76
N GLN A 108 -15.09 1.94 12.84
CA GLN A 108 -13.89 1.80 13.66
C GLN A 108 -12.75 1.16 12.85
N THR A 109 -13.03 0.07 12.13
CA THR A 109 -12.04 -0.58 11.25
C THR A 109 -11.55 0.36 10.16
N ALA A 110 -12.46 1.09 9.51
CA ALA A 110 -12.13 1.99 8.42
C ALA A 110 -11.30 3.20 8.88
N LEU A 111 -11.58 3.76 10.07
CA LEU A 111 -10.75 4.82 10.66
C LEU A 111 -9.34 4.34 11.00
N ALA A 112 -9.22 3.18 11.66
CA ALA A 112 -7.93 2.62 12.01
C ALA A 112 -7.10 2.28 10.76
N ALA A 113 -7.76 1.71 9.75
CA ALA A 113 -7.15 1.40 8.48
C ALA A 113 -6.72 2.65 7.68
N ALA A 114 -7.56 3.69 7.66
CA ALA A 114 -7.22 4.98 7.05
C ALA A 114 -5.99 5.60 7.71
N ALA A 115 -5.94 5.61 9.05
CA ALA A 115 -4.79 6.11 9.79
C ALA A 115 -3.52 5.31 9.51
N SER A 116 -3.61 3.97 9.45
CA SER A 116 -2.48 3.10 9.13
C SER A 116 -1.89 3.38 7.73
N ALA A 117 -2.76 3.51 6.72
CA ALA A 117 -2.34 3.77 5.35
C ALA A 117 -1.79 5.19 5.15
N ILE A 118 -2.42 6.21 5.75
CA ILE A 118 -1.99 7.62 5.60
C ILE A 118 -0.73 7.89 6.43
N MET A 119 -0.69 7.46 7.68
CA MET A 119 0.38 7.84 8.61
C MET A 119 1.61 6.97 8.45
N ALA A 120 1.42 5.65 8.49
CA ALA A 120 2.50 4.66 8.50
C ALA A 120 2.84 4.11 7.12
N GLY A 121 2.03 4.38 6.09
CA GLY A 121 2.21 3.80 4.76
C GLY A 121 1.88 2.31 4.69
N ILE A 122 1.22 1.77 5.72
CA ILE A 122 0.86 0.35 5.80
C ILE A 122 -0.55 0.20 5.23
N SER A 123 -0.65 -0.37 4.03
CA SER A 123 -1.87 -0.38 3.24
C SER A 123 -2.71 -1.65 3.45
N GLU A 124 -2.17 -2.70 4.06
CA GLU A 124 -2.84 -3.98 4.26
C GLU A 124 -4.15 -3.84 5.07
N PRO A 125 -4.21 -3.09 6.18
CA PRO A 125 -5.48 -2.89 6.90
C PRO A 125 -6.55 -2.19 6.05
N ALA A 126 -6.15 -1.22 5.22
CA ALA A 126 -7.07 -0.49 4.33
C ALA A 126 -7.51 -1.34 3.14
N LEU A 127 -6.58 -2.09 2.55
CA LEU A 127 -6.84 -2.94 1.40
C LEU A 127 -7.79 -4.10 1.77
N TYR A 128 -7.42 -4.90 2.78
CA TYR A 128 -8.18 -6.09 3.15
C TYR A 128 -9.35 -5.79 4.09
N GLY A 129 -9.19 -4.82 5.00
CA GLY A 129 -10.22 -4.46 5.97
C GLY A 129 -11.35 -3.61 5.41
N VAL A 130 -11.13 -2.91 4.29
CA VAL A 130 -12.13 -1.98 3.72
C VAL A 130 -12.28 -2.14 2.21
N ALA A 131 -11.22 -1.91 1.44
CA ALA A 131 -11.31 -1.72 0.00
C ALA A 131 -11.81 -2.97 -0.74
N ILE A 132 -11.23 -4.14 -0.46
CA ILE A 132 -11.63 -5.42 -1.06
C ILE A 132 -13.04 -5.82 -0.61
N ARG A 133 -13.36 -5.63 0.67
CA ARG A 133 -14.67 -5.98 1.24
C ARG A 133 -15.82 -5.27 0.54
N LEU A 134 -15.64 -3.98 0.26
CA LEU A 134 -16.67 -3.13 -0.33
C LEU A 134 -16.58 -2.98 -1.86
N LYS A 135 -15.47 -3.44 -2.48
CA LYS A 135 -15.13 -3.43 -3.93
C LYS A 135 -15.10 -2.05 -4.60
N ARG A 136 -16.12 -1.21 -4.43
CA ARG A 136 -16.20 0.14 -4.99
C ARG A 136 -15.13 1.08 -4.42
N PRO A 137 -14.80 1.05 -3.10
CA PRO A 137 -13.67 1.82 -2.57
C PRO A 137 -12.32 1.37 -3.13
N LEU A 138 -12.16 0.08 -3.50
CA LEU A 138 -10.97 -0.37 -4.23
C LEU A 138 -10.90 0.30 -5.61
N ILE A 139 -11.98 0.30 -6.39
CA ILE A 139 -11.98 0.95 -7.71
C ILE A 139 -11.65 2.45 -7.60
N ALA A 140 -12.20 3.12 -6.59
CA ALA A 140 -11.88 4.51 -6.29
C ALA A 140 -10.38 4.72 -6.03
N SER A 141 -9.76 3.84 -5.24
CA SER A 141 -8.34 3.92 -4.92
C SER A 141 -7.44 3.58 -6.12
N LEU A 142 -7.85 2.69 -7.03
CA LEU A 142 -7.11 2.42 -8.27
C LEU A 142 -7.10 3.64 -9.20
N ILE A 143 -8.25 4.30 -9.38
CA ILE A 143 -8.38 5.50 -10.23
C ILE A 143 -7.59 6.66 -9.62
N SER A 144 -7.72 6.87 -8.30
CA SER A 144 -6.95 7.89 -7.58
C SER A 144 -5.45 7.59 -7.63
N GLY A 145 -5.06 6.33 -7.44
CA GLY A 145 -3.67 5.87 -7.56
C GLY A 145 -3.07 6.14 -8.94
N PHE A 146 -3.85 5.95 -10.00
CA PHE A 146 -3.44 6.32 -11.37
C PHE A 146 -3.13 7.81 -11.50
N ILE A 147 -4.07 8.66 -11.06
CA ILE A 147 -3.95 10.11 -11.19
C ILE A 147 -2.81 10.64 -10.31
N CYS A 148 -2.70 10.17 -9.08
CA CYS A 148 -1.62 10.57 -8.17
C CYS A 148 -0.25 10.07 -8.63
N GLY A 149 -0.16 8.85 -9.16
CA GLY A 149 1.06 8.35 -9.78
C GLY A 149 1.47 9.18 -11.01
N ALA A 150 0.51 9.60 -11.84
CA ALA A 150 0.77 10.49 -12.96
C ALA A 150 1.33 11.84 -12.51
N VAL A 151 0.71 12.47 -11.50
CA VAL A 151 1.17 13.75 -10.95
C VAL A 151 2.54 13.60 -10.30
N ALA A 152 2.78 12.53 -9.53
CA ALA A 152 4.08 12.27 -8.91
C ALA A 152 5.19 12.07 -9.97
N GLY A 153 4.90 11.32 -11.03
CA GLY A 153 5.81 11.11 -12.15
C GLY A 153 6.10 12.39 -12.95
N MET A 154 5.07 13.20 -13.23
CA MET A 154 5.24 14.50 -13.91
C MET A 154 6.00 15.52 -13.06
N ALA A 155 5.78 15.50 -11.74
CA ALA A 155 6.52 16.33 -10.79
C ALA A 155 8.00 15.91 -10.64
N GLY A 156 8.39 14.77 -11.21
CA GLY A 156 9.74 14.23 -11.08
C GLY A 156 10.05 13.81 -9.64
N LEU A 157 9.03 13.40 -8.88
CA LEU A 157 9.20 12.99 -7.49
C LEU A 157 10.03 11.71 -7.46
N ALA A 158 11.07 11.67 -6.63
CA ALA A 158 11.94 10.53 -6.49
C ALA A 158 12.30 10.30 -5.03
N SER A 159 12.47 9.05 -4.65
CA SER A 159 12.78 8.64 -3.28
C SER A 159 14.27 8.38 -3.11
N HIS A 160 14.88 8.94 -2.08
CA HIS A 160 16.30 8.82 -1.76
C HIS A 160 16.61 7.76 -0.71
N SER A 161 15.58 7.13 -0.14
CA SER A 161 15.70 6.10 0.88
C SER A 161 14.54 5.12 0.77
N MET A 162 14.76 3.87 1.18
CA MET A 162 13.72 2.86 1.18
C MET A 162 12.97 2.86 2.51
N ALA A 163 11.73 3.35 2.51
CA ALA A 163 10.77 3.15 3.59
C ALA A 163 9.35 3.04 3.01
N ALA A 164 8.44 2.40 3.75
CA ALA A 164 7.04 2.31 3.35
C ALA A 164 6.46 3.74 3.23
N PRO A 165 6.03 4.20 2.05
CA PRO A 165 5.60 5.57 1.83
C PRO A 165 4.28 5.88 2.55
N GLY A 166 4.34 6.88 3.42
CA GLY A 166 3.26 7.44 4.21
C GLY A 166 3.63 8.85 4.68
N LEU A 167 2.81 9.45 5.54
CA LEU A 167 3.04 10.81 6.03
C LEU A 167 4.36 10.95 6.77
N PHE A 168 4.67 10.01 7.68
CA PHE A 168 5.90 10.09 8.48
C PHE A 168 7.16 9.82 7.68
N THR A 169 7.06 9.03 6.62
CA THR A 169 8.18 8.65 5.76
C THR A 169 8.29 9.52 4.52
N SER A 170 7.37 10.47 4.30
CA SER A 170 7.37 11.41 3.16
C SER A 170 8.68 12.19 3.00
N VAL A 171 9.44 12.35 4.08
CA VAL A 171 10.80 12.91 4.09
C VAL A 171 11.76 12.18 3.15
N GLN A 172 11.49 10.92 2.80
CA GLN A 172 12.29 10.16 1.82
C GLN A 172 12.25 10.76 0.41
N PHE A 173 11.30 11.65 0.12
CA PHE A 173 11.16 12.35 -1.17
C PHE A 173 11.77 13.75 -1.15
N PHE A 174 12.37 14.18 -0.04
CA PHE A 174 12.94 15.52 0.06
C PHE A 174 14.29 15.56 -0.66
N ASP A 175 14.34 16.32 -1.74
CA ASP A 175 15.55 16.54 -2.54
C ASP A 175 16.15 17.91 -2.21
N PRO A 176 17.36 17.99 -1.60
CA PRO A 176 18.06 19.25 -1.37
C PRO A 176 18.34 20.04 -2.65
N ALA A 177 18.49 19.36 -3.80
CA ALA A 177 18.70 20.00 -5.09
C ALA A 177 17.40 20.54 -5.71
N ASN A 178 16.24 20.06 -5.25
CA ASN A 178 14.94 20.52 -5.69
C ASN A 178 13.98 20.72 -4.50
N PRO A 179 14.02 21.90 -3.85
CA PRO A 179 13.15 22.22 -2.72
C PRO A 179 11.64 22.13 -3.04
N MET A 180 11.25 22.19 -4.32
CA MET A 180 9.85 21.99 -4.73
C MET A 180 9.38 20.55 -4.54
N SER A 181 10.27 19.58 -4.37
CA SER A 181 9.94 18.19 -4.04
C SER A 181 9.05 18.09 -2.79
N ILE A 182 9.29 18.94 -1.79
CA ILE A 182 8.50 19.02 -0.56
C ILE A 182 7.06 19.44 -0.88
N VAL A 183 6.89 20.47 -1.72
CA VAL A 183 5.57 20.94 -2.12
C VAL A 183 4.83 19.87 -2.91
N TRP A 184 5.53 19.22 -3.85
CA TRP A 184 4.96 18.18 -4.69
C TRP A 184 4.55 16.93 -3.91
N VAL A 185 5.36 16.46 -2.96
CA VAL A 185 4.99 15.29 -2.15
C VAL A 185 3.73 15.58 -1.34
N PHE A 186 3.66 16.71 -0.64
CA PHE A 186 2.45 17.06 0.12
C PHE A 186 1.23 17.32 -0.79
N ALA A 187 1.45 17.89 -1.98
CA ALA A 187 0.38 18.07 -2.96
C ALA A 187 -0.17 16.73 -3.47
N VAL A 188 0.70 15.78 -3.82
CA VAL A 188 0.30 14.42 -4.23
C VAL A 188 -0.41 13.70 -3.10
N MET A 189 0.07 13.83 -1.88
CA MET A 189 -0.55 13.23 -0.70
C MET A 189 -1.96 13.78 -0.44
N ALA A 190 -2.11 15.11 -0.44
CA ALA A 190 -3.41 15.76 -0.29
C ALA A 190 -4.35 15.37 -1.44
N LEU A 191 -3.84 15.35 -2.67
CA LEU A 191 -4.60 14.92 -3.85
C LEU A 191 -5.07 13.47 -3.69
N ALA A 192 -4.20 12.54 -3.28
CA ALA A 192 -4.55 11.12 -3.12
C ALA A 192 -5.67 10.90 -2.10
N VAL A 193 -5.57 11.55 -0.94
CA VAL A 193 -6.60 11.44 0.09
C VAL A 193 -7.91 12.05 -0.40
N MET A 194 -7.88 13.28 -0.92
CA MET A 194 -9.08 14.02 -1.31
C MET A 194 -9.78 13.38 -2.51
N LEU A 195 -9.02 13.02 -3.55
CA LEU A 195 -9.55 12.43 -4.77
C LEU A 195 -10.18 11.07 -4.49
N SER A 196 -9.46 10.18 -3.79
CA SER A 196 -10.00 8.87 -3.43
C SER A 196 -11.21 8.98 -2.50
N PHE A 197 -11.20 9.93 -1.56
CA PHE A 197 -12.34 10.20 -0.68
C PHE A 197 -13.58 10.61 -1.49
N ILE A 198 -13.45 11.59 -2.38
CA ILE A 198 -14.56 12.09 -3.22
C ILE A 198 -15.05 10.98 -4.16
N LEU A 199 -14.14 10.29 -4.86
CA LEU A 199 -14.51 9.19 -5.77
C LEU A 199 -15.26 8.07 -5.04
N THR A 200 -14.84 7.74 -3.82
CA THR A 200 -15.52 6.72 -3.00
C THR A 200 -16.93 7.18 -2.60
N LEU A 201 -17.12 8.47 -2.27
CA LEU A 201 -18.45 9.00 -1.97
C LEU A 201 -19.38 9.01 -3.19
N LEU A 202 -18.85 9.35 -4.37
CA LEU A 202 -19.57 9.40 -5.65
C LEU A 202 -19.96 8.01 -6.15
N LEU A 203 -19.02 7.05 -6.17
CA LEU A 203 -19.31 5.66 -6.53
C LEU A 203 -20.26 4.99 -5.51
N GLY A 204 -20.22 5.48 -4.27
CA GLY A 204 -20.91 4.88 -3.14
C GLY A 204 -20.36 3.49 -2.82
N PHE A 205 -20.93 2.88 -1.79
CA PHE A 205 -20.69 1.48 -1.44
C PHE A 205 -21.94 0.91 -0.77
N GLU A 206 -22.09 -0.40 -0.85
CA GLU A 206 -23.11 -1.14 -0.12
C GLU A 206 -22.61 -1.34 1.30
N ASP A 207 -23.31 -0.75 2.26
CA ASP A 207 -22.90 -0.79 3.66
C ASP A 207 -23.16 -2.19 4.24
N ILE A 208 -22.29 -2.63 5.15
CA ILE A 208 -22.41 -3.95 5.75
C ILE A 208 -23.49 -3.88 6.86
N PRO A 209 -24.54 -4.71 6.82
CA PRO A 209 -25.55 -4.76 7.87
C PRO A 209 -24.93 -5.00 9.25
N VAL A 210 -25.49 -4.37 10.28
CA VAL A 210 -24.96 -4.43 11.66
C VAL A 210 -24.89 -5.87 12.17
N GLU A 211 -25.86 -6.70 11.81
CA GLU A 211 -25.97 -8.09 12.27
C GLU A 211 -24.91 -9.02 11.65
N GLU A 212 -24.54 -8.77 10.39
CA GLU A 212 -23.44 -9.47 9.71
C GLU A 212 -22.08 -9.03 10.26
N ALA A 213 -21.90 -7.74 10.56
CA ALA A 213 -20.67 -7.24 11.15
C ALA A 213 -20.43 -7.82 12.55
N THR A 214 -21.45 -7.86 13.41
CA THR A 214 -21.35 -8.46 14.74
C THR A 214 -21.00 -9.95 14.68
N ALA A 215 -21.48 -10.68 13.68
CA ALA A 215 -21.11 -12.08 13.45
C ALA A 215 -19.65 -12.23 13.00
N GLU A 216 -19.16 -11.34 12.13
CA GLU A 216 -17.76 -11.33 11.69
C GLU A 216 -16.79 -10.88 12.79
N ALA A 217 -17.17 -9.92 13.63
CA ALA A 217 -16.39 -9.46 14.78
C ALA A 217 -16.23 -10.57 15.82
N ARG A 218 -17.30 -11.32 16.13
CA ARG A 218 -17.21 -12.52 16.98
C ARG A 218 -16.30 -13.59 16.39
N LYS A 219 -16.34 -13.81 15.06
CA LYS A 219 -15.42 -14.73 14.41
C LYS A 219 -13.96 -14.31 14.59
N HIS A 220 -13.62 -13.04 14.37
CA HIS A 220 -12.24 -12.56 14.54
C HIS A 220 -11.76 -12.60 16.00
N GLN A 221 -12.64 -12.32 16.97
CA GLN A 221 -12.32 -12.45 18.40
C GLN A 221 -12.16 -13.92 18.84
N SER A 222 -12.92 -14.85 18.26
CA SER A 222 -12.81 -16.28 18.58
C SER A 222 -11.54 -16.97 18.07
N VAL A 223 -10.81 -16.33 17.15
CA VAL A 223 -9.57 -16.86 16.53
C VAL A 223 -8.30 -16.38 17.26
N GLN A 224 -8.38 -15.36 18.12
CA GLN A 224 -7.30 -15.02 19.05
C GLN A 224 -7.56 -15.72 20.39
N PRO A 225 -6.82 -16.79 20.75
CA PRO A 225 -6.99 -17.40 22.05
C PRO A 225 -6.55 -16.39 23.11
N THR A 226 -7.43 -16.21 24.08
CA THR A 226 -7.31 -15.41 25.29
C THR A 226 -6.04 -15.77 26.09
N VAL A 227 -4.89 -15.16 25.80
CA VAL A 227 -3.67 -15.30 26.63
C VAL A 227 -3.76 -14.47 27.93
N ALA A 228 -4.77 -13.61 28.08
CA ALA A 228 -4.82 -12.65 29.19
C ALA A 228 -5.42 -13.17 30.52
N LYS A 229 -5.79 -14.45 30.65
CA LYS A 229 -6.52 -14.94 31.84
C LYS A 229 -5.77 -15.89 32.79
N GLU A 230 -4.51 -16.25 32.52
CA GLU A 230 -3.75 -17.17 33.39
C GLU A 230 -2.68 -16.52 34.28
N VAL A 231 -2.48 -15.20 34.24
CA VAL A 231 -1.43 -14.53 35.07
C VAL A 231 -1.93 -14.05 36.44
N SER A 232 -3.18 -14.33 36.83
CA SER A 232 -3.71 -13.93 38.15
C SER A 232 -3.88 -15.06 39.16
N LEU A 233 -3.40 -16.27 38.86
CA LEU A 233 -3.40 -17.40 39.79
C LEU A 233 -2.11 -18.19 39.62
N ASN A 234 -1.02 -17.68 40.19
CA ASN A 234 0.08 -18.41 40.82
C ASN A 234 1.01 -17.42 41.54
#